data_AF-A0A2G3JZD5-F1
#
_entry.id   AF-A0A2G3JZD5-F1
#
_cell.length_a   1.000
_cell.length_b   1.000
_cell.length_c   1.000
_cell.angle_alpha   90.00
_cell.angle_beta   90.00
_cell.angle_gamma   90.00
#
_symmetry.space_group_name_H-M   'P 1'
#
loop_
_entity.id
_entity.type
_entity.pdbx_description
1 polymer ?
#
loop_
_entity_poly.entity_id
_entity_poly.type
_entity_poly.pdbx_seq_one_letter_code
_entity_poly.pdbx_strand_id
1 'polypeptide(L)'
;MSKWIGVELEGTLAEYNDRFPNQIGEPVNAMLLRVKGWLNEGKTVKVLSHRAKAGSSNYEVNRWLREQGLSMLEVVPMEKDMQSFWSARAVRVELNDGKLCNGCRNAPENHFRHQGHGYTAEDYYLTDC
;
A
#
# COMPACT_ATOMS: atom_id res chain seq x y z
N MET A 1 4.11 -13.70 18.78
CA MET A 1 3.80 -13.59 17.34
C MET A 1 4.82 -12.65 16.69
N SER A 2 5.33 -12.99 15.52
CA SER A 2 6.25 -12.11 14.78
C SER A 2 5.50 -10.88 14.28
N LYS A 3 6.04 -9.71 14.59
CA LYS A 3 5.62 -8.43 14.03
C LYS A 3 5.79 -8.47 12.50
N TRP A 4 4.80 -8.00 11.74
CA TRP A 4 4.81 -7.99 10.27
C TRP A 4 4.54 -6.60 9.70
N ILE A 5 5.02 -6.36 8.49
CA ILE A 5 4.82 -5.11 7.74
C ILE A 5 3.63 -5.29 6.80
N GLY A 6 2.63 -4.44 6.92
CA GLY A 6 1.50 -4.39 6.00
C GLY A 6 1.73 -3.40 4.88
N VAL A 7 1.49 -3.83 3.64
CA VAL A 7 1.60 -2.97 2.44
C VAL A 7 0.30 -3.04 1.65
N GLU A 8 -0.37 -1.89 1.47
CA GLU A 8 -1.54 -1.80 0.58
C GLU A 8 -1.15 -2.11 -0.87
N LEU A 9 -2.00 -2.84 -1.58
CA LEU A 9 -1.82 -3.12 -2.99
C LEU A 9 -2.24 -1.90 -3.82
N GLU A 10 -3.51 -1.54 -3.75
CA GLU A 10 -4.12 -0.55 -4.64
C GLU A 10 -3.60 0.87 -4.37
N GLY A 11 -2.92 1.46 -5.36
CA GLY A 11 -2.39 2.81 -5.28
C GLY A 11 -1.13 2.93 -4.44
N THR A 12 -0.54 1.81 -3.98
CA THR A 12 0.65 1.80 -3.13
C THR A 12 1.71 0.84 -3.66
N LEU A 13 1.44 -0.47 -3.69
CA LEU A 13 2.36 -1.45 -4.31
C LEU A 13 2.13 -1.58 -5.82
N ALA A 14 0.88 -1.40 -6.26
CA ALA A 14 0.47 -1.35 -7.66
C ALA A 14 -0.25 -0.03 -7.94
N GLU A 15 -0.12 0.48 -9.17
CA GLU A 15 -0.88 1.63 -9.61
C GLU A 15 -2.39 1.37 -9.55
N TYR A 16 -3.16 2.42 -9.26
CA TYR A 16 -4.62 2.37 -9.22
C TYR A 16 -5.21 3.30 -10.28
N ASN A 17 -6.21 2.79 -11.00
CA ASN A 17 -6.89 3.51 -12.07
C ASN A 17 -8.40 3.50 -11.87
N ASP A 18 -8.99 4.65 -11.61
CA ASP A 18 -10.43 4.82 -11.38
C ASP A 18 -11.30 4.37 -12.57
N ARG A 19 -10.77 4.39 -13.80
CA ARG A 19 -11.49 3.91 -14.99
C ARG A 19 -11.53 2.39 -15.08
N PHE A 20 -10.56 1.72 -14.44
CA PHE A 20 -10.42 0.26 -14.44
C PHE A 20 -10.22 -0.26 -13.01
N PRO A 21 -11.16 -0.01 -12.09
CA PRO A 21 -10.98 -0.29 -10.66
C PRO A 21 -10.85 -1.79 -10.35
N ASN A 22 -11.20 -2.66 -11.30
CA ASN A 22 -11.07 -4.10 -11.18
C ASN A 22 -9.70 -4.65 -11.63
N GLN A 23 -8.86 -3.84 -12.27
CA GLN A 23 -7.53 -4.23 -12.71
C GLN A 23 -6.47 -3.87 -11.67
N ILE A 24 -5.46 -4.71 -11.53
CA ILE A 24 -4.25 -4.40 -10.77
C ILE A 24 -3.28 -3.75 -11.77
N GLY A 25 -2.84 -2.52 -11.49
CA GLY A 25 -1.95 -1.78 -12.37
C GLY A 25 -0.50 -2.28 -12.35
N GLU A 26 0.36 -1.52 -13.03
CA GLU A 26 1.81 -1.73 -13.01
C GLU A 26 2.39 -1.58 -11.59
N PRO A 27 3.53 -2.21 -11.28
CA PRO A 27 4.17 -2.05 -9.98
C PRO A 27 4.65 -0.62 -9.77
N VAL A 28 4.38 -0.07 -8.57
CA VAL A 28 5.06 1.15 -8.13
C VAL A 28 6.49 0.77 -7.76
N ASN A 29 7.43 0.97 -8.68
CA ASN A 29 8.80 0.44 -8.61
C ASN A 29 9.51 0.77 -7.28
N ALA A 30 9.37 1.99 -6.77
CA ALA A 30 9.98 2.39 -5.50
C ALA A 30 9.45 1.55 -4.32
N MET A 31 8.15 1.26 -4.29
CA MET A 31 7.53 0.44 -3.26
C MET A 31 7.88 -1.05 -3.43
N LEU A 32 7.91 -1.55 -4.67
CA LEU A 32 8.32 -2.92 -4.98
C LEU A 32 9.76 -3.19 -4.52
N LEU A 33 10.69 -2.28 -4.81
CA LEU A 33 12.08 -2.38 -4.35
C LEU A 33 12.17 -2.37 -2.82
N ARG A 34 11.39 -1.52 -2.16
CA ARG A 34 11.31 -1.46 -0.70
C ARG A 34 10.82 -2.77 -0.08
N VAL A 35 9.76 -3.37 -0.64
CA VAL A 35 9.26 -4.69 -0.21
C VAL A 35 10.33 -5.76 -0.36
N LYS A 36 10.99 -5.82 -1.53
CA LYS A 36 12.08 -6.78 -1.78
C LYS A 36 13.24 -6.60 -0.80
N GLY A 37 13.59 -5.35 -0.46
CA GLY A 37 14.58 -5.05 0.58
C GLY A 37 14.23 -5.66 1.93
N TRP A 38 12.99 -5.45 2.41
CA TRP A 38 12.54 -6.05 3.67
C TRP A 38 12.57 -7.59 3.66
N LEU A 39 12.19 -8.20 2.55
CA LEU A 39 12.26 -9.66 2.41
C LEU A 39 13.70 -10.17 2.45
N ASN A 40 14.64 -9.47 1.81
CA ASN A 40 16.07 -9.80 1.86
C ASN A 40 16.65 -9.64 3.28
N GLU A 41 16.11 -8.73 4.09
CA GLU A 41 16.43 -8.56 5.50
C GLU A 41 15.76 -9.60 6.41
N GLY A 42 14.96 -10.53 5.87
CA GLY A 42 14.25 -11.54 6.64
C GLY A 42 13.02 -11.03 7.41
N LYS A 43 12.48 -9.87 7.03
CA LYS A 43 11.26 -9.32 7.65
C LYS A 43 10.02 -9.97 7.07
N THR A 44 9.00 -10.16 7.91
CA THR A 44 7.68 -10.62 7.46
C THR A 44 6.90 -9.47 6.83
N VAL A 45 6.49 -9.64 5.58
CA VAL A 45 5.63 -8.68 4.85
C VAL A 45 4.34 -9.39 4.46
N LYS A 46 3.20 -8.70 4.59
CA LYS A 46 1.92 -9.13 4.03
C LYS A 46 1.32 -8.04 3.15
N VAL A 47 0.60 -8.45 2.12
CA VAL A 47 -0.07 -7.54 1.19
C VAL A 47 -1.52 -7.36 1.64
N LEU A 48 -1.92 -6.11 1.86
CA LEU A 48 -3.29 -5.73 2.13
C LEU A 48 -3.98 -5.38 0.83
N SER A 49 -5.17 -5.92 0.59
CA SER A 49 -5.98 -5.53 -0.55
C SER A 49 -7.45 -5.58 -0.17
N HIS A 50 -8.22 -4.60 -0.66
CA HIS A 50 -9.69 -4.63 -0.56
C HIS A 50 -10.32 -5.80 -1.33
N ARG A 51 -9.55 -6.47 -2.21
CA ARG A 51 -9.96 -7.67 -2.95
C ARG A 51 -9.85 -8.92 -2.09
N ALA A 52 -9.07 -8.87 -1.01
CA ALA A 52 -8.80 -10.02 -0.17
C ALA A 52 -10.05 -10.41 0.62
N LYS A 53 -10.42 -11.70 0.58
CA LYS A 53 -11.46 -12.23 1.48
C LYS A 53 -10.87 -13.36 2.30
N ALA A 54 -11.09 -13.31 3.61
CA ALA A 54 -10.67 -14.35 4.53
C ALA A 54 -11.22 -15.73 4.07
N GLY A 55 -10.34 -16.73 4.00
CA GLY A 55 -10.71 -18.08 3.57
C GLY A 55 -10.98 -18.25 2.07
N SER A 56 -10.63 -17.29 1.22
CA SER A 56 -10.81 -17.37 -0.23
C SER A 56 -9.48 -17.34 -1.00
N SER A 57 -9.48 -17.86 -2.23
CA SER A 57 -8.34 -17.72 -3.14
C SER A 57 -8.27 -16.28 -3.65
N ASN A 58 -7.22 -15.55 -3.25
CA ASN A 58 -6.91 -14.22 -3.77
C ASN A 58 -6.17 -14.32 -5.12
N TYR A 59 -6.71 -15.11 -6.05
CA TYR A 59 -6.01 -15.59 -7.25
C TYR A 59 -5.39 -14.47 -8.09
N GLU A 60 -6.14 -13.42 -8.39
CA GLU A 60 -5.68 -12.29 -9.21
C GLU A 60 -4.49 -11.57 -8.56
N VAL A 61 -4.56 -11.33 -7.25
CA VAL A 61 -3.48 -10.69 -6.49
C VAL A 61 -2.27 -11.61 -6.41
N ASN A 62 -2.48 -12.89 -6.11
CA ASN A 62 -1.40 -13.89 -6.05
C ASN A 62 -0.69 -14.06 -7.40
N ARG A 63 -1.44 -14.02 -8.51
CA ARG A 63 -0.87 -14.06 -9.86
C ARG A 63 0.01 -12.84 -10.10
N TRP A 64 -0.50 -11.65 -9.82
CA TRP A 64 0.27 -10.41 -9.96
C TRP A 64 1.53 -10.43 -9.08
N LEU A 65 1.42 -10.84 -7.81
CA LEU A 65 2.57 -10.95 -6.91
C LEU A 65 3.62 -11.92 -7.44
N ARG A 66 3.22 -13.04 -8.04
CA ARG A 66 4.14 -13.99 -8.67
C ARG A 66 4.89 -13.35 -9.84
N GLU A 67 4.22 -12.58 -10.68
CA GLU A 67 4.83 -11.85 -11.81
C GLU A 67 5.88 -10.83 -11.32
N GLN A 68 5.67 -10.24 -10.12
CA GLN A 68 6.62 -9.30 -9.51
C GLN A 68 7.75 -9.97 -8.71
N GLY A 69 7.76 -11.31 -8.61
CA GLY A 69 8.73 -12.07 -7.81
C GLY A 69 8.45 -12.05 -6.30
N LEU A 70 7.18 -11.93 -5.92
CA LEU A 70 6.68 -11.84 -4.53
C LEU A 70 5.72 -13.01 -4.17
N SER A 71 5.86 -14.17 -4.82
CA SER A 71 4.88 -15.26 -4.74
C SER A 71 4.65 -15.87 -3.35
N MET A 72 5.50 -15.58 -2.36
CA MET A 72 5.39 -16.09 -0.99
C MET A 72 4.63 -15.16 -0.05
N LEU A 73 4.23 -13.96 -0.50
CA LEU A 73 3.55 -13.02 0.37
C LEU A 73 2.10 -13.46 0.62
N GLU A 74 1.73 -13.48 1.90
CA GLU A 74 0.35 -13.65 2.31
C GLU A 74 -0.46 -12.41 1.92
N VAL A 75 -1.65 -12.64 1.35
CA VAL A 75 -2.62 -11.58 1.01
C VAL A 75 -3.74 -11.60 2.04
N VAL A 76 -3.92 -10.49 2.74
CA VAL A 76 -4.87 -10.35 3.84
C VAL A 76 -5.82 -9.17 3.63
N PRO A 77 -7.03 -9.21 4.20
CA PRO A 77 -7.79 -7.98 4.43
C PRO A 77 -7.08 -7.10 5.47
N MET A 78 -7.65 -5.94 5.80
CA MET A 78 -7.11 -5.10 6.88
C MET A 78 -7.09 -5.86 8.22
N GLU A 79 -5.91 -5.95 8.84
CA GLU A 79 -5.67 -6.62 10.13
C GLU A 79 -5.01 -5.67 11.16
N LYS A 80 -5.07 -6.01 12.45
CA LYS A 80 -4.71 -5.07 13.55
C LYS A 80 -3.31 -5.27 14.12
N ASP A 81 -2.67 -6.41 13.86
CA ASP A 81 -1.45 -6.83 14.56
C ASP A 81 -0.15 -6.56 13.77
N MET A 82 -0.19 -5.58 12.86
CA MET A 82 0.98 -5.17 12.08
C MET A 82 1.88 -4.20 12.86
N GLN A 83 3.18 -4.26 12.59
CA GLN A 83 4.17 -3.33 13.14
C GLN A 83 4.16 -1.97 12.45
N SER A 84 3.92 -1.97 11.14
CA SER A 84 3.84 -0.77 10.33
C SER A 84 2.91 -1.01 9.15
N PHE A 85 2.16 0.02 8.79
CA PHE A 85 1.27 0.04 7.64
C PHE A 85 1.79 1.02 6.60
N TRP A 86 1.92 0.57 5.35
CA TRP A 86 2.31 1.38 4.20
C TRP A 86 1.13 1.47 3.24
N SER A 87 0.65 2.70 3.03
CA SER A 87 -0.44 3.02 2.13
C SER A 87 -0.33 4.49 1.71
N ALA A 88 -0.56 4.78 0.44
CA ALA A 88 -0.66 6.14 -0.09
C ALA A 88 -1.84 6.93 0.54
N ARG A 89 -2.76 6.23 1.22
CA ARG A 89 -3.92 6.83 1.89
C ARG A 89 -3.73 6.97 3.39
N ALA A 90 -2.61 6.52 3.95
CA ALA A 90 -2.37 6.58 5.39
C ALA A 90 -1.87 7.97 5.80
N VAL A 91 -2.57 8.59 6.76
CA VAL A 91 -2.11 9.80 7.44
C VAL A 91 -1.66 9.42 8.85
N ARG A 92 -0.38 9.67 9.17
CA ARG A 92 0.18 9.31 10.47
C ARG A 92 -0.09 10.40 11.50
N VAL A 93 -0.54 9.97 12.68
CA VAL A 93 -0.74 10.83 13.86
C VAL A 93 0.18 10.44 15.01
N GLU A 94 0.46 11.39 15.89
CA GLU A 94 1.16 11.17 17.16
C GLU A 94 0.32 10.30 18.10
N LEU A 95 0.98 9.35 18.76
CA LEU A 95 0.33 8.38 19.65
C LEU A 95 -0.41 9.12 20.77
N ASN A 96 -1.70 8.86 20.88
CA ASN A 96 -2.60 9.42 21.91
C ASN A 96 -2.81 10.95 21.88
N ASP A 97 -2.36 11.66 20.84
CA ASP A 97 -2.52 13.13 20.73
C ASP A 97 -3.34 13.53 19.50
N GLY A 98 -3.39 12.68 18.46
CA GLY A 98 -4.14 12.97 17.23
C GLY A 98 -3.51 14.06 16.35
N LYS A 99 -2.41 14.66 16.80
CA LYS A 99 -1.60 15.61 16.02
C LYS A 99 -0.99 14.92 14.81
N LEU A 100 -1.02 15.58 13.65
CA LEU A 100 -0.33 15.09 12.46
C LEU A 100 1.16 14.96 12.70
N CYS A 101 1.72 13.80 12.35
CA CYS A 101 3.17 13.64 12.28
C CYS A 101 3.74 14.64 11.28
N ASN A 102 4.89 15.25 11.60
CA ASN A 102 5.46 16.35 10.81
C ASN A 102 5.64 16.01 9.32
N GLY A 103 6.05 14.77 9.01
CA GLY A 103 6.24 14.30 7.62
C GLY A 103 4.95 14.23 6.79
N CYS A 104 3.79 14.09 7.45
CA CYS A 104 2.49 14.01 6.78
C CYS A 104 1.74 15.34 6.76
N ARG A 105 2.32 16.44 7.27
CA ARG A 105 1.61 17.74 7.36
C ARG A 105 1.19 18.31 6.02
N ASN A 106 1.91 17.97 4.96
CA ASN A 106 1.60 18.39 3.59
C ASN A 106 0.92 17.28 2.77
N ALA A 107 0.53 16.16 3.39
CA ALA A 107 -0.12 15.08 2.68
C ALA A 107 -1.49 15.59 2.20
N PRO A 108 -1.79 15.51 0.89
CA PRO A 108 -3.02 16.08 0.38
C PRO A 108 -4.23 15.39 1.02
N GLU A 109 -5.08 16.14 1.73
CA GLU A 109 -6.33 15.63 2.35
C GLU A 109 -7.31 15.04 1.31
N ASN A 110 -7.08 15.29 0.01
CA ASN A 110 -8.09 15.17 -1.04
C ASN A 110 -7.81 14.08 -2.11
N HIS A 111 -7.25 12.92 -1.75
CA HIS A 111 -7.18 11.81 -2.72
C HIS A 111 -8.57 11.32 -3.22
N PHE A 112 -9.68 11.74 -2.59
CA PHE A 112 -11.05 11.35 -3.00
C PHE A 112 -11.98 12.48 -3.47
N ARG A 113 -11.53 13.75 -3.52
CA ARG A 113 -12.34 14.83 -4.13
C ARG A 113 -11.89 15.10 -5.55
N HIS A 114 -12.41 14.30 -6.49
CA HIS A 114 -12.44 14.66 -7.90
C HIS A 114 -13.19 15.99 -8.07
N GLN A 115 -12.46 17.06 -8.35
CA GLN A 115 -12.97 18.18 -9.14
C GLN A 115 -11.92 18.57 -10.21
N GLY A 116 -12.05 17.95 -11.39
CA GLY A 116 -11.86 18.65 -12.66
C GLY A 116 -10.45 18.90 -13.19
N HIS A 117 -9.37 18.67 -12.45
CA HIS A 117 -8.02 18.86 -13.00
C HIS A 117 -7.13 17.65 -12.73
N GLY A 118 -6.57 17.09 -13.80
CA GLY A 118 -5.69 15.93 -13.76
C GLY A 118 -4.44 16.21 -12.95
N TYR A 119 -4.08 15.25 -12.09
CA TYR A 119 -2.84 15.27 -11.34
C TYR A 119 -1.64 15.08 -12.28
N THR A 120 -0.55 15.77 -11.98
CA THR A 120 0.72 15.53 -12.63
C THR A 120 1.49 14.47 -11.86
N ALA A 121 2.44 13.79 -12.50
CA ALA A 121 3.24 12.74 -11.86
C ALA A 121 3.96 13.24 -10.58
N GLU A 122 4.24 14.55 -10.47
CA GLU A 122 4.91 15.16 -9.31
C GLU A 122 4.05 15.15 -8.03
N ASP A 123 2.72 15.11 -8.15
CA ASP A 123 1.79 15.08 -7.01
C ASP A 123 1.77 13.73 -6.28
N TYR A 124 2.33 12.68 -6.89
CA TYR A 124 2.35 11.31 -6.34
C TYR A 124 3.60 11.00 -5.50
N TYR A 125 4.63 11.86 -5.52
CA TYR A 125 5.96 11.45 -5.07
C TYR A 125 6.51 12.13 -3.81
N LEU A 126 5.80 13.06 -3.16
CA LEU A 126 6.40 13.78 -2.02
C LEU A 126 5.42 14.04 -0.89
N THR A 127 5.12 12.98 -0.14
CA THR A 127 5.11 13.13 1.31
C THR A 127 5.89 12.00 1.94
N ASP A 128 7.14 12.31 2.29
CA ASP A 128 7.89 11.51 3.26
C ASP A 128 7.20 11.62 4.62
N CYS A 129 6.22 10.75 4.83
CA CYS A 129 6.00 10.09 6.11
C CYS A 129 6.96 8.87 6.19
#